data_AF-A0A451A3A9-F1
#
_entry.id   AF-A0A451A3A9-F1
#
_cell.length_a   1.000
_cell.length_b   1.000
_cell.length_c   1.000
_cell.angle_alpha   90.00
_cell.angle_beta   90.00
_cell.angle_gamma   90.00
#
_symmetry.space_group_name_H-M   'P 1'
#
loop_
_entity.id
_entity.type
_entity.pdbx_description
1 polymer ?
#
loop_
_entity_poly.entity_id
_entity_poly.type
_entity_poly.pdbx_seq_one_letter_code
_entity_poly.pdbx_strand_id
1 'polypeptide(L)'
;GSKLALRTASRRLEALTKQQTRAKNHLHASSQSQFSPAFVIEDIKLTVAQLDHQIEVMQTHILSLVEQNDELQTIFNRLIAVKGIGPKSAISLMGELLVLPKDMTAKQWVAMAGLDPNVRAMFFEQPFPLPIQTHLIFLIGSWNPHYTYRFAFTVQISLQ
;
A
#
# COMPACT_ATOMS: atom_id res chain seq x y z
N GLY A 1 -25.26 -0.07 9.33
CA GLY A 1 -24.88 1.25 8.79
C GLY A 1 -23.38 1.45 8.77
N SER A 2 -22.72 1.40 9.94
CA SER A 2 -21.34 1.87 10.13
C SER A 2 -20.28 1.20 9.23
N LYS A 3 -20.39 -0.11 8.95
CA LYS A 3 -19.47 -0.84 8.05
C LYS A 3 -19.57 -0.35 6.58
N LEU A 4 -20.78 -0.06 6.11
CA LEU A 4 -21.00 0.48 4.77
C LEU A 4 -20.53 1.94 4.66
N ALA A 5 -20.77 2.74 5.71
CA ALA A 5 -20.25 4.11 5.79
C ALA A 5 -18.71 4.12 5.75
N LEU A 6 -18.06 3.24 6.51
CA LEU A 6 -16.61 3.06 6.49
C LEU A 6 -16.10 2.67 5.10
N ARG A 7 -16.76 1.73 4.41
CA ARG A 7 -16.42 1.35 3.02
C ARG A 7 -16.47 2.54 2.08
N THR A 8 -17.55 3.31 2.12
CA THR A 8 -17.71 4.49 1.25
C THR A 8 -16.61 5.52 1.51
N ALA A 9 -16.33 5.82 2.79
CA ALA A 9 -15.29 6.78 3.16
C ALA A 9 -13.89 6.29 2.78
N SER A 10 -13.58 5.01 3.01
CA SER A 10 -12.32 4.37 2.63
C SER A 10 -12.07 4.45 1.10
N ARG A 11 -13.09 4.13 0.28
CA ARG A 11 -12.99 4.27 -1.17
C ARG A 11 -12.79 5.71 -1.63
N ARG A 12 -13.42 6.69 -0.96
CA ARG A 12 -13.19 8.10 -1.24
C ARG A 12 -11.76 8.51 -0.90
N LEU A 13 -11.20 8.05 0.23
CA LEU A 13 -9.81 8.29 0.62
C LEU A 13 -8.83 7.71 -0.41
N GLU A 14 -9.09 6.51 -0.92
CA GLU A 14 -8.31 5.90 -2.00
C GLU A 14 -8.39 6.70 -3.30
N ALA A 15 -9.58 7.16 -3.67
CA ALA A 15 -9.78 8.00 -4.85
C ALA A 15 -9.02 9.34 -4.73
N LEU A 16 -9.07 9.98 -3.55
CA LEU A 16 -8.31 11.19 -3.24
C LEU A 16 -6.80 10.96 -3.34
N THR A 17 -6.30 9.86 -2.79
CA THR A 17 -4.89 9.47 -2.91
C THR A 17 -4.49 9.32 -4.38
N LYS A 18 -5.31 8.65 -5.20
CA LYS A 18 -5.04 8.48 -6.63
C LYS A 18 -5.02 9.83 -7.37
N GLN A 19 -5.94 10.73 -7.04
CA GLN A 19 -5.97 12.10 -7.57
C GLN A 19 -4.71 12.87 -7.19
N GLN A 20 -4.29 12.80 -5.92
CA GLN A 20 -3.07 13.44 -5.42
C GLN A 20 -1.82 12.92 -6.15
N THR A 21 -1.69 11.60 -6.33
CA THR A 21 -0.57 11.02 -7.09
C THR A 21 -0.54 11.54 -8.53
N ARG A 22 -1.69 11.60 -9.19
CA ARG A 22 -1.79 12.16 -10.56
C ARG A 22 -1.39 13.62 -10.60
N ALA A 23 -1.85 14.44 -9.65
CA ALA A 23 -1.52 15.86 -9.58
C ALA A 23 -0.03 16.08 -9.29
N LYS A 24 0.59 15.30 -8.39
CA LYS A 24 2.03 15.35 -8.11
C LYS A 24 2.86 14.93 -9.32
N ASN A 25 2.43 13.89 -10.04
CA ASN A 25 3.08 13.48 -11.29
C ASN A 25 2.95 14.57 -12.37
N HIS A 26 1.78 15.22 -12.45
CA HIS A 26 1.57 16.33 -13.38
C HIS A 26 2.43 17.54 -13.03
N LEU A 27 2.54 17.89 -11.75
CA LEU A 27 3.42 18.95 -11.26
C LEU A 27 4.87 18.66 -11.66
N HIS A 28 5.34 17.45 -11.40
CA HIS A 28 6.69 17.02 -11.78
C HIS A 28 6.92 17.11 -13.29
N ALA A 29 6.00 16.62 -14.11
CA ALA A 29 6.14 16.72 -15.57
C ALA A 29 6.16 18.18 -16.05
N SER A 30 5.30 19.03 -15.48
CA SER A 30 5.17 20.43 -15.88
C SER A 30 6.37 21.27 -15.43
N SER A 31 6.92 21.01 -14.24
CA SER A 31 8.10 21.74 -13.73
C SER A 31 9.38 21.43 -14.50
N GLN A 32 9.47 20.26 -15.14
CA GLN A 32 10.63 19.88 -15.95
C GLN A 32 10.56 20.39 -17.40
N SER A 33 9.41 20.91 -17.84
CA SER A 33 9.22 21.43 -19.18
C SER A 33 9.59 22.91 -19.27
N GLN A 34 10.45 23.27 -20.24
CA GLN A 34 10.84 24.66 -20.51
C GLN A 34 9.70 25.53 -21.04
N PHE A 35 8.62 24.92 -21.52
CA PHE A 35 7.50 25.61 -22.13
C PHE A 35 6.30 25.78 -21.19
N SER A 36 6.37 25.25 -19.98
CA SER A 36 5.30 25.38 -19.00
C SER A 36 5.28 26.80 -18.41
N PRO A 37 4.20 27.57 -18.58
CA PRO A 37 4.09 28.87 -17.95
C PRO A 37 3.99 28.74 -16.42
N ALA A 38 4.58 29.71 -15.70
CA ALA A 38 4.59 29.70 -14.22
C ALA A 38 3.18 29.66 -13.61
N PHE A 39 2.20 30.36 -14.21
CA PHE A 39 0.83 30.37 -13.70
C PHE A 39 0.16 28.98 -13.74
N VAL A 40 0.54 28.13 -14.70
CA VAL A 40 0.02 26.75 -14.80
C VAL A 40 0.62 25.88 -13.70
N ILE A 41 1.92 26.01 -13.46
CA ILE A 41 2.61 25.27 -12.39
C ILE A 41 2.00 25.62 -11.02
N GLU A 42 1.68 26.90 -10.82
CA GLU A 42 1.16 27.41 -9.55
C GLU A 42 -0.28 26.93 -9.30
N ASP A 43 -1.10 26.85 -10.35
CA ASP A 43 -2.43 26.23 -10.29
C ASP A 43 -2.36 24.72 -9.93
N ILE A 44 -1.41 23.99 -10.53
CA ILE A 44 -1.21 22.57 -10.19
C ILE A 44 -0.75 22.42 -8.74
N LYS A 45 0.14 23.29 -8.23
CA LYS A 45 0.55 23.30 -6.82
C LYS A 45 -0.65 23.52 -5.89
N LEU A 46 -1.54 24.44 -6.24
CA LEU A 46 -2.77 24.68 -5.48
C LEU A 46 -3.65 23.43 -5.44
N THR A 47 -3.80 22.74 -6.58
CA THR A 47 -4.52 21.47 -6.66
C THR A 47 -3.91 20.40 -5.75
N VAL A 48 -2.58 20.26 -5.73
CA VAL A 48 -1.89 19.33 -4.84
C VAL A 48 -2.16 19.66 -3.37
N ALA A 49 -2.03 20.93 -2.97
CA ALA A 49 -2.28 21.37 -1.60
C ALA A 49 -3.72 21.12 -1.16
N GLN A 50 -4.70 21.36 -2.04
CA GLN A 50 -6.11 21.07 -1.78
C GLN A 50 -6.37 19.58 -1.59
N LEU A 51 -5.73 18.72 -2.39
CA LEU A 51 -5.86 17.27 -2.27
C LEU A 51 -5.19 16.75 -1.00
N ASP A 52 -4.03 17.29 -0.62
CA ASP A 52 -3.35 16.98 0.64
C ASP A 52 -4.27 17.28 1.82
N HIS A 53 -4.87 18.47 1.87
CA HIS A 53 -5.81 18.84 2.93
C HIS A 53 -7.07 17.97 2.94
N GLN A 54 -7.66 17.68 1.78
CA GLN A 54 -8.83 16.79 1.69
C GLN A 54 -8.53 15.37 2.20
N ILE A 55 -7.31 14.87 1.96
CA ILE A 55 -6.88 13.56 2.47
C ILE A 55 -6.79 13.58 4.00
N GLU A 56 -6.17 14.60 4.59
CA GLU A 56 -6.07 14.74 6.03
C GLU A 56 -7.45 14.80 6.70
N VAL A 57 -8.31 15.69 6.22
CA VAL A 57 -9.69 15.83 6.72
C VAL A 57 -10.46 14.52 6.60
N MET A 58 -10.37 13.84 5.46
CA MET A 58 -11.02 12.54 5.26
C MET A 58 -10.49 11.47 6.23
N GLN A 59 -9.18 11.43 6.48
CA GLN A 59 -8.60 10.51 7.46
C GLN A 59 -9.14 10.79 8.87
N THR A 60 -9.19 12.06 9.29
CA THR A 60 -9.78 12.43 10.57
C THR A 60 -11.23 11.97 10.69
N HIS A 61 -12.06 12.22 9.67
CA HIS A 61 -13.46 11.77 9.69
C HIS A 61 -13.59 10.24 9.78
N ILE A 62 -12.75 9.50 9.07
CA ILE A 62 -12.76 8.04 9.13
C ILE A 62 -12.35 7.55 10.52
N LEU A 63 -11.29 8.12 11.10
CA LEU A 63 -10.85 7.74 12.44
C LEU A 63 -11.92 8.04 13.49
N SER A 64 -12.57 9.20 13.44
CA SER A 64 -13.71 9.50 14.33
C SER A 64 -14.86 8.51 14.15
N LEU A 65 -15.17 8.06 12.92
CA LEU A 65 -16.19 7.05 12.67
C LEU A 65 -15.81 5.69 13.29
N VAL A 66 -14.53 5.34 13.25
CA VAL A 66 -14.00 4.10 13.85
C VAL A 66 -14.02 4.18 15.38
N GLU A 67 -13.62 5.31 15.96
CA GLU A 67 -13.60 5.54 17.41
C GLU A 67 -15.00 5.52 18.04
N GLN A 68 -16.03 5.97 17.32
CA GLN A 68 -17.42 5.96 17.78
C GLN A 68 -18.06 4.56 17.81
N ASN A 69 -17.32 3.52 17.37
CA ASN A 69 -17.83 2.16 17.31
C ASN A 69 -16.81 1.16 17.88
N ASP A 70 -17.11 0.61 19.05
CA ASP A 70 -16.19 -0.30 19.78
C ASP A 70 -15.74 -1.52 18.95
N GLU A 71 -16.64 -2.08 18.12
CA GLU A 71 -16.30 -3.21 17.23
C GLU A 71 -15.26 -2.77 16.19
N LEU A 72 -15.48 -1.63 15.53
CA LEU A 72 -14.56 -1.09 14.53
C LEU A 72 -13.22 -0.70 15.16
N GLN A 73 -13.25 -0.03 16.32
CA GLN A 73 -12.05 0.37 17.05
C GLN A 73 -11.21 -0.85 17.45
N THR A 74 -11.87 -1.92 17.93
CA THR A 74 -11.19 -3.17 18.28
C THR A 74 -10.51 -3.80 17.07
N ILE A 75 -11.19 -3.83 15.92
CA ILE A 75 -10.63 -4.39 14.68
C ILE A 75 -9.46 -3.54 14.19
N PHE A 76 -9.61 -2.21 14.20
CA PHE A 76 -8.57 -1.27 13.80
C PHE A 76 -7.29 -1.46 14.62
N ASN A 77 -7.42 -1.50 15.95
CA ASN A 77 -6.31 -1.72 16.87
C ASN A 77 -5.59 -3.06 16.63
N ARG A 78 -6.33 -4.12 16.31
CA ARG A 78 -5.72 -5.42 15.93
C ARG A 78 -4.94 -5.34 14.64
N LEU A 79 -5.45 -4.63 13.63
CA LEU A 79 -4.78 -4.49 12.34
C LEU A 79 -3.47 -3.70 12.46
N ILE A 80 -3.49 -2.54 13.13
CA ILE A 80 -2.29 -1.70 13.26
C ILE A 80 -1.21 -2.32 14.16
N ALA A 81 -1.56 -3.30 15.00
CA ALA A 81 -0.59 -4.06 15.80
C ALA A 81 0.25 -5.02 14.94
N VAL A 82 -0.19 -5.37 13.72
CA VAL A 82 0.56 -6.22 12.80
C VAL A 82 1.70 -5.42 12.16
N LYS A 83 2.93 -5.91 12.30
CA LYS A 83 4.11 -5.27 11.68
C LYS A 83 3.91 -5.12 10.17
N GLY A 84 4.01 -3.88 9.69
CA GLY A 84 3.84 -3.55 8.27
C GLY A 84 2.43 -3.09 7.87
N ILE A 85 1.45 -3.13 8.78
CA ILE A 85 0.11 -2.56 8.55
C ILE A 85 0.00 -1.21 9.24
N GLY A 86 0.10 -0.13 8.45
CA GLY A 86 -0.15 1.23 8.93
C GLY A 86 -1.65 1.60 8.94
N PRO A 87 -2.02 2.73 9.57
CA PRO A 87 -3.42 3.19 9.67
C PRO A 87 -4.16 3.25 8.33
N LYS A 88 -3.49 3.75 7.27
CA LYS A 88 -4.06 3.83 5.93
C LYS A 88 -4.41 2.45 5.36
N SER A 89 -3.50 1.49 5.50
CA SER A 89 -3.71 0.11 5.06
C SER A 89 -4.80 -0.57 5.89
N ALA A 90 -4.84 -0.33 7.20
CA ALA A 90 -5.90 -0.82 8.07
C ALA A 90 -7.29 -0.32 7.64
N ILE A 91 -7.44 0.99 7.35
CA ILE A 91 -8.69 1.58 6.86
C ILE A 91 -9.14 0.97 5.53
N SER A 92 -8.21 0.77 4.58
CA SER A 92 -8.49 0.15 3.29
C SER A 92 -8.98 -1.29 3.47
N LEU A 93 -8.26 -2.09 4.27
CA LEU A 93 -8.64 -3.46 4.62
C LEU A 93 -10.01 -3.52 5.30
N MET A 94 -10.29 -2.64 6.28
CA MET A 94 -11.59 -2.63 6.95
C MET A 94 -12.73 -2.27 5.99
N GLY A 95 -12.52 -1.31 5.08
CA GLY A 95 -13.52 -0.90 4.10
C GLY A 95 -13.89 -2.00 3.09
N GLU A 96 -12.95 -2.88 2.77
CA GLU A 96 -13.18 -4.00 1.85
C GLU A 96 -13.61 -5.28 2.54
N LEU A 97 -13.03 -5.64 3.69
CA LEU A 97 -13.27 -6.93 4.34
C LEU A 97 -14.53 -6.95 5.23
N LEU A 98 -14.87 -5.84 5.90
CA LEU A 98 -15.97 -5.85 6.89
C LEU A 98 -17.36 -5.89 6.29
N VAL A 99 -17.49 -5.66 4.98
CA VAL A 99 -18.78 -5.73 4.27
C VAL A 99 -19.03 -7.09 3.61
N LEU A 100 -18.07 -8.02 3.71
CA LEU A 100 -18.20 -9.31 3.04
C LEU A 100 -19.15 -10.25 3.79
N PRO A 101 -19.82 -11.15 3.06
CA PRO A 101 -20.69 -12.16 3.67
C PRO A 101 -19.91 -13.08 4.62
N LYS A 102 -20.51 -13.43 5.76
CA LYS A 102 -19.86 -14.27 6.78
C LYS A 102 -19.75 -15.74 6.36
N ASP A 103 -20.54 -16.15 5.38
CA ASP A 103 -20.67 -17.50 4.84
C ASP A 103 -19.74 -17.77 3.65
N MET A 104 -18.81 -16.86 3.33
CA MET A 104 -17.80 -17.08 2.30
C MET A 104 -16.74 -18.11 2.73
N THR A 105 -16.46 -19.06 1.84
CA THR A 105 -15.34 -20.00 1.97
C THR A 105 -13.99 -19.30 1.78
N ALA A 106 -12.92 -19.85 2.36
CA ALA A 106 -11.57 -19.29 2.22
C ALA A 106 -11.14 -19.09 0.75
N LYS A 107 -11.55 -19.97 -0.16
CA LYS A 107 -11.29 -19.82 -1.61
C LYS A 107 -11.97 -18.60 -2.21
N GLN A 108 -13.21 -18.32 -1.81
CA GLN A 108 -13.96 -17.14 -2.27
C GLN A 108 -13.36 -15.84 -1.74
N TRP A 109 -12.85 -15.83 -0.50
CA TRP A 109 -12.10 -14.70 0.06
C TRP A 109 -10.84 -14.39 -0.74
N VAL A 110 -10.05 -15.42 -1.05
CA VAL A 110 -8.81 -15.33 -1.82
C VAL A 110 -9.08 -14.80 -3.23
N ALA A 111 -10.07 -15.35 -3.92
CA ALA A 111 -10.48 -14.92 -5.26
C ALA A 111 -10.94 -13.46 -5.28
N MET A 112 -11.71 -13.02 -4.28
CA MET A 112 -12.21 -11.64 -4.18
C MET A 112 -11.08 -10.64 -3.90
N ALA A 113 -10.09 -11.03 -3.10
CA ALA A 113 -8.91 -10.22 -2.82
C ALA A 113 -7.89 -10.18 -3.99
N GLY A 114 -8.12 -10.97 -5.05
CA GLY A 114 -7.15 -11.12 -6.14
C GLY A 114 -5.82 -11.72 -5.69
N LEU A 115 -5.83 -12.46 -4.58
CA LEU A 115 -4.65 -13.14 -4.03
C LEU A 115 -4.54 -14.54 -4.64
N ASP A 116 -3.33 -15.01 -4.86
CA ASP A 116 -3.05 -16.42 -5.17
C ASP A 116 -1.98 -16.92 -4.18
N PRO A 117 -2.40 -17.50 -3.03
CA PRO A 117 -1.47 -17.88 -1.98
C PRO A 117 -0.62 -19.07 -2.43
N ASN A 118 0.61 -18.80 -2.85
CA ASN A 118 1.61 -19.84 -3.01
C ASN A 118 2.05 -20.31 -1.61
N VAL A 119 1.62 -21.50 -1.21
CA VAL A 119 2.16 -22.17 -0.03
C VAL A 119 3.60 -22.58 -0.37
N ARG A 120 4.57 -21.73 -0.04
CA ARG A 120 5.97 -22.16 -0.06
C ARG A 120 6.16 -23.11 1.11
N ALA A 121 6.03 -24.40 0.86
CA ALA A 121 6.48 -25.42 1.79
C ALA A 121 7.99 -25.21 1.98
N MET A 122 8.38 -24.58 3.08
CA MET A 122 9.76 -24.66 3.58
C MET A 122 9.95 -26.08 4.09
N PHE A 123 10.36 -26.98 3.19
CA PHE A 123 10.95 -28.25 3.57
C PHE A 123 12.30 -27.96 4.23
N PHE A 124 12.33 -28.00 5.56
CA PHE A 124 13.56 -28.20 6.31
C PHE A 124 13.86 -29.70 6.31
N GLU A 125 14.60 -30.17 5.31
CA GLU A 125 15.35 -31.41 5.43
C GLU A 125 16.83 -31.07 5.24
N GLN A 126 17.60 -31.28 6.31
CA GLN A 126 19.05 -31.44 6.30
C GLN A 126 19.29 -32.81 6.95
N PRO A 127 20.20 -33.66 6.43
CA PRO A 127 21.62 -33.40 6.68
C PRO A 127 22.58 -33.84 5.55
N PHE A 128 23.88 -33.57 5.78
CA PHE A 128 25.12 -34.03 5.08
C PHE A 128 25.74 -33.10 4.00
N PRO A 129 27.09 -33.10 3.85
CA PRO A 129 27.97 -32.02 4.31
C PRO A 129 28.69 -31.27 3.17
N LEU A 130 29.28 -30.12 3.52
CA LEU A 130 30.00 -29.14 2.69
C LEU A 130 31.23 -29.71 1.93
N PRO A 131 31.91 -28.98 1.01
CA PRO A 131 31.68 -27.63 0.47
C PRO A 131 31.74 -27.56 -1.08
N ILE A 132 31.17 -26.52 -1.70
CA ILE A 132 31.72 -25.75 -2.85
C ILE A 132 30.75 -24.59 -3.10
N GLN A 133 31.31 -23.39 -3.15
CA GLN A 133 30.62 -22.11 -3.31
C GLN A 133 29.59 -22.13 -4.44
N THR A 134 28.31 -21.99 -4.10
CA THR A 134 27.27 -21.68 -5.08
C THR A 134 26.62 -20.37 -4.64
N HIS A 135 27.09 -19.26 -5.19
CA HIS A 135 26.40 -17.98 -5.05
C HIS A 135 25.06 -18.07 -5.77
N LEU A 136 23.97 -18.12 -5.00
CA LEU A 136 22.62 -18.05 -5.54
C LEU A 136 22.30 -16.58 -5.85
N ILE A 137 22.47 -16.17 -7.11
CA ILE A 137 22.04 -14.85 -7.58
C ILE A 137 20.52 -14.90 -7.78
N PHE A 138 19.76 -14.19 -6.94
CA PHE A 138 18.35 -13.92 -7.19
C PHE A 138 18.23 -12.73 -8.16
N LEU A 139 17.89 -13.00 -9.43
CA LEU A 139 17.42 -12.00 -10.38
C LEU A 139 15.90 -11.95 -10.33
N ILE A 140 15.33 -10.99 -9.60
CA ILE A 140 13.93 -10.59 -9.79
C ILE A 140 13.95 -9.29 -10.58
N GLY A 141 13.66 -9.38 -11.88
CA GLY A 141 13.53 -8.21 -12.75
C GLY A 141 12.08 -7.80 -12.92
N SER A 142 11.84 -6.48 -12.98
CA SER A 142 10.77 -5.88 -13.78
C SER A 142 11.44 -4.89 -14.73
N TRP A 143 11.24 -5.09 -16.03
CA TRP A 143 11.87 -4.34 -17.12
C TRP A 143 11.23 -2.95 -17.26
N ASN A 144 12.01 -1.87 -17.22
CA ASN A 144 11.57 -0.50 -17.55
C ASN A 144 12.65 0.17 -18.44
N PRO A 145 12.35 0.50 -19.71
CA PRO A 145 13.38 0.80 -20.72
C PRO A 145 14.03 2.19 -20.65
N HIS A 146 13.73 3.04 -19.66
CA HIS A 146 14.15 4.44 -19.71
C HIS A 146 15.06 4.97 -18.58
N TYR A 147 15.47 4.17 -17.58
CA TYR A 147 16.40 4.67 -16.54
C TYR A 147 17.39 3.61 -16.05
N THR A 148 18.68 3.84 -16.31
CA THR A 148 19.81 3.02 -15.84
C THR A 148 20.34 3.54 -14.50
N TYR A 149 20.01 2.90 -13.38
CA TYR A 149 20.84 2.92 -12.16
C TYR A 149 20.74 1.57 -11.44
N ARG A 150 21.89 0.91 -11.25
CA ARG A 150 22.01 -0.41 -10.62
C ARG A 150 22.72 -0.25 -9.28
N PHE A 151 21.97 -0.14 -8.19
CA PHE A 151 22.51 -0.27 -6.84
C PHE A 151 22.47 -1.75 -6.44
N ALA A 152 23.64 -2.38 -6.32
CA ALA A 152 23.78 -3.69 -5.71
C ALA A 152 24.21 -3.48 -4.25
N PHE A 153 23.36 -3.88 -3.29
CA PHE A 153 23.76 -3.98 -1.89
C PHE A 153 24.16 -5.41 -1.59
N THR A 154 25.42 -5.61 -1.19
CA THR A 154 25.90 -6.84 -0.59
C THR A 154 25.82 -6.67 0.93
N VAL A 155 24.92 -7.40 1.60
CA VAL A 155 24.92 -7.46 3.07
C VAL A 155 25.75 -8.69 3.48
N GLN A 156 26.93 -8.42 4.01
CA GLN A 156 27.82 -9.44 4.56
C GLN A 156 27.54 -9.54 6.06
N ILE A 157 26.75 -10.53 6.48
CA ILE A 157 26.57 -10.83 7.91
C ILE A 157 27.75 -11.70 8.33
N SER A 158 28.72 -11.10 9.02
CA SER A 158 29.79 -11.82 9.71
C SER A 158 29.37 -11.98 11.17
N LEU A 159 29.11 -13.20 11.61
CA LEU A 159 29.01 -13.53 13.04
C LEU A 159 30.41 -13.92 13.51
N GLN A 160 31.00 -13.13 14.41
CA GLN A 160 31.98 -13.63 15.39
C GLN A 160 31.22 -14.09 16.63
#